data_AF-A0A7W7GPV6-F1
#
_entry.id   AF-A0A7W7GPV6-F1
#
_cell.length_a   1.000
_cell.length_b   1.000
_cell.length_c   1.000
_cell.angle_alpha   90.00
_cell.angle_beta   90.00
_cell.angle_gamma   90.00
#
_symmetry.space_group_name_H-M   'P 1'
#
loop_
_entity.id
_entity.type
_entity.pdbx_description
1 polymer ?
#
loop_
_entity_poly.entity_id
_entity_poly.type
_entity_poly.pdbx_seq_one_letter_code
_entity_poly.pdbx_strand_id
1 'polypeptide(L)'
;MSRRLDVPSFESIWSGLDHEAMRQVESDATDLQHRMPWYFKVMVVLGLVLFFPSVLVMFIPTVLLGIALMAVPAYVTMRRAGEVSRSATQNVSVPVFQSIAEGLSTPDAAEDGARLNAVYEPEGRVSAPRLRSSGFIMDPSVHQEDVVTGTLGETDFVLADLKWEEMTPPAPSPEEPDEERRSRERRLRSLERQEDHGTLSHLQERELSSLRARDSRGGDLSSLMPAGMKDSARDWLRDLEKDVATTRSSFVYFSADFHKEFTSTTFLLPTQQHQAFRSMSDQAAETMGLSPLRLEDVRVSQRFDAWTSDQVEARYLITPEFMDTLQQLHERFDTEHIAVSFTHGQMHIGAALDRNRFGLDVVRQQDLGIEDVARQVYDDFLLFLGLVEDFRLNTRIWSKR
;
A
#
# COMPACT_ATOMS: atom_id res chain seq x y z
N MET A 1 -15.07 -3.49 -18.55
CA MET A 1 -14.42 -4.52 -19.39
C MET A 1 -14.07 -3.91 -20.74
N SER A 2 -12.84 -3.40 -20.87
CA SER A 2 -12.20 -3.16 -22.15
C SER A 2 -12.11 -4.51 -22.89
N ARG A 3 -12.60 -4.56 -24.12
CA ARG A 3 -12.86 -5.78 -24.91
C ARG A 3 -11.59 -6.43 -25.51
N ARG A 4 -10.45 -6.47 -24.82
CA ARG A 4 -9.17 -6.88 -25.45
C ARG A 4 -8.37 -7.98 -24.74
N LEU A 5 -8.57 -8.23 -23.44
CA LEU A 5 -8.05 -9.47 -22.81
C LEU A 5 -9.07 -10.58 -22.96
N ASP A 6 -8.68 -11.68 -23.59
CA ASP A 6 -9.36 -12.95 -23.43
C ASP A 6 -8.79 -13.61 -22.17
N VAL A 7 -9.53 -13.46 -21.07
CA VAL A 7 -9.17 -14.00 -19.76
C VAL A 7 -10.10 -15.18 -19.48
N PRO A 8 -9.57 -16.35 -19.07
CA PRO A 8 -10.42 -17.44 -18.59
C PRO A 8 -11.32 -16.96 -17.46
N SER A 9 -12.61 -17.33 -17.52
CA SER A 9 -13.58 -17.03 -16.46
C SER A 9 -13.12 -17.58 -15.11
N PHE A 10 -13.45 -16.88 -14.02
CA PHE A 10 -13.17 -17.32 -12.66
C PHE A 10 -13.60 -18.78 -12.42
N GLU A 11 -14.78 -19.18 -12.86
CA GLU A 11 -15.33 -20.53 -12.65
C GLU A 11 -14.45 -21.61 -13.30
N SER A 12 -13.84 -21.32 -14.45
CA SER A 12 -12.92 -22.22 -15.14
C SER A 12 -11.62 -22.37 -14.35
N ILE A 13 -11.05 -21.26 -13.88
CA ILE A 13 -9.84 -21.28 -13.05
C ILE A 13 -10.13 -22.03 -11.76
N TRP A 14 -11.19 -21.64 -11.05
CA TRP A 14 -11.58 -22.20 -9.76
C TRP A 14 -11.69 -23.73 -9.80
N SER A 15 -12.32 -24.28 -10.84
CA SER A 15 -12.47 -25.73 -11.02
C SER A 15 -11.17 -26.50 -11.22
N GLY A 16 -10.09 -25.83 -11.64
CA GLY A 16 -8.78 -26.41 -11.87
C GLY A 16 -7.83 -26.34 -10.66
N LEU A 17 -8.24 -25.66 -9.58
CA LEU A 17 -7.40 -25.45 -8.40
C LEU A 17 -7.48 -26.62 -7.42
N ASP A 18 -6.46 -26.74 -6.57
CA ASP A 18 -6.40 -27.77 -5.52
C ASP A 18 -7.39 -27.45 -4.38
N HIS A 19 -8.62 -27.93 -4.54
CA HIS A 19 -9.67 -27.78 -3.53
C HIS A 19 -9.39 -28.50 -2.20
N GLU A 20 -8.40 -29.39 -2.12
CA GLU A 20 -7.99 -30.00 -0.85
C GLU A 20 -7.11 -29.03 -0.04
N ALA A 21 -6.10 -28.44 -0.69
CA ALA A 21 -5.26 -27.41 -0.10
C ALA A 21 -6.09 -26.18 0.36
N MET A 22 -7.08 -25.77 -0.43
CA MET A 22 -7.97 -24.65 -0.09
C MET A 22 -8.86 -24.95 1.12
N ARG A 23 -9.42 -26.16 1.21
CA ARG A 23 -10.21 -26.58 2.38
C ARG A 23 -9.37 -26.64 3.64
N GLN A 24 -8.09 -26.98 3.53
CA GLN A 24 -7.16 -26.93 4.66
C GLN A 24 -6.96 -25.50 5.14
N VAL A 25 -6.72 -24.56 4.23
CA VAL A 25 -6.60 -23.12 4.55
C VAL A 25 -7.88 -22.60 5.22
N GLU A 26 -9.05 -22.94 4.68
CA GLU A 26 -10.35 -22.54 5.23
C GLU A 26 -10.58 -23.12 6.65
N SER A 27 -10.18 -24.38 6.86
CA SER A 27 -10.22 -25.01 8.18
C SER A 27 -9.32 -24.30 9.18
N ASP A 28 -8.07 -24.00 8.79
CA ASP A 28 -7.10 -23.33 9.65
C ASP A 28 -7.53 -21.89 9.98
N ALA A 29 -8.11 -21.19 9.00
CA ALA A 29 -8.75 -19.89 9.17
C ALA A 29 -9.92 -19.93 10.17
N THR A 30 -10.81 -20.91 10.02
CA THR A 30 -11.97 -21.09 10.90
C THR A 30 -11.54 -21.45 12.32
N ASP A 31 -10.50 -22.27 12.48
CA ASP A 31 -9.93 -22.63 13.79
C ASP A 31 -9.36 -21.41 14.51
N LEU A 32 -8.63 -20.55 13.79
CA LEU A 32 -8.11 -19.28 14.30
C LEU A 32 -9.24 -18.37 14.82
N GLN A 33 -10.32 -18.24 14.05
CA GLN A 33 -11.42 -17.33 14.37
C GLN A 33 -12.30 -17.84 15.52
N HIS A 34 -12.65 -19.13 15.53
CA HIS A 34 -13.69 -19.67 16.42
C HIS A 34 -13.15 -20.47 17.60
N ARG A 35 -11.94 -21.05 17.50
CA ARG A 35 -11.38 -21.94 18.53
C ARG A 35 -10.28 -21.30 19.36
N MET A 36 -10.48 -20.04 19.76
CA MET A 36 -9.61 -19.45 20.78
C MET A 36 -9.71 -20.29 22.07
N PRO A 37 -8.61 -20.91 22.54
CA PRO A 37 -8.65 -21.81 23.68
C PRO A 37 -9.18 -21.11 24.94
N TRP A 38 -9.94 -21.82 25.76
CA TRP A 38 -10.56 -21.22 26.95
C TRP A 38 -9.55 -20.56 27.89
N TYR A 39 -8.34 -21.10 27.98
CA TYR A 39 -7.27 -20.56 28.82
C TYR A 39 -6.76 -19.20 28.32
N PHE A 40 -6.78 -18.92 27.01
CA PHE A 40 -6.47 -17.58 26.49
C PHE A 40 -7.51 -16.54 26.92
N LYS A 41 -8.81 -16.90 26.90
CA LYS A 41 -9.88 -16.02 27.40
C LYS A 41 -9.68 -15.72 28.89
N VAL A 42 -9.33 -16.74 29.69
CA VAL A 42 -9.02 -16.57 31.12
C VAL A 42 -7.80 -15.67 31.34
N MET A 43 -6.73 -15.82 30.56
CA MET A 43 -5.54 -14.97 30.64
C MET A 43 -5.85 -13.51 30.33
N VAL A 44 -6.65 -13.23 29.28
CA VAL A 44 -7.05 -11.85 28.94
C VAL A 44 -7.90 -11.24 30.05
N VAL A 45 -8.90 -11.97 30.57
CA VAL A 45 -9.74 -11.49 31.68
C VAL A 45 -8.91 -11.23 32.93
N LEU A 46 -8.03 -12.16 33.31
CA LEU A 46 -7.13 -11.98 34.45
C LEU A 46 -6.19 -10.79 34.25
N GLY A 47 -5.68 -10.62 33.03
CA GLY A 47 -4.84 -9.49 32.65
C GLY A 47 -5.56 -8.15 32.81
N LEU A 48 -6.81 -8.03 32.33
CA LEU A 48 -7.65 -6.84 32.49
C LEU A 48 -7.96 -6.54 33.96
N VAL A 49 -8.29 -7.58 34.74
CA VAL A 49 -8.57 -7.47 36.19
C VAL A 49 -7.35 -7.00 36.97
N LEU A 50 -6.13 -7.38 36.56
CA LEU A 50 -4.90 -6.88 37.16
C LEU A 50 -4.52 -5.49 36.64
N PHE A 51 -4.79 -5.18 35.38
CA PHE A 51 -4.38 -3.92 34.75
C PHE A 51 -5.15 -2.72 35.31
N PHE A 52 -6.48 -2.71 35.25
CA PHE A 52 -7.28 -1.51 35.56
C PHE A 52 -7.15 -1.01 37.00
N PRO A 53 -7.27 -1.86 38.04
CA PRO A 53 -7.10 -1.41 39.43
C PRO A 53 -5.67 -0.95 39.71
N SER A 54 -4.68 -1.58 39.08
CA SER A 54 -3.28 -1.26 39.30
C SER A 54 -2.83 0.02 38.63
N VAL A 55 -3.44 0.40 37.50
CA VAL A 55 -3.26 1.73 36.90
C VAL A 55 -3.83 2.80 37.84
N LEU A 56 -5.01 2.57 38.42
CA LEU A 56 -5.64 3.52 39.36
C LEU A 56 -4.77 3.77 40.61
N VAL A 57 -4.09 2.74 41.10
CA VAL A 57 -3.22 2.81 42.30
C VAL A 57 -1.76 3.11 41.93
N MET A 58 -1.44 3.29 40.63
CA MET A 58 -0.07 3.48 40.11
C MET A 58 0.93 2.37 40.54
N PHE A 59 0.45 1.14 40.69
CA PHE A 59 1.29 0.00 41.09
C PHE A 59 1.89 -0.72 39.86
N ILE A 60 3.03 -0.20 39.41
CA ILE A 60 3.71 -0.58 38.16
C ILE A 60 3.92 -2.11 37.99
N PRO A 61 4.36 -2.89 39.00
CA PRO A 61 4.64 -4.32 38.79
C PRO A 61 3.41 -5.12 38.35
N THR A 62 2.24 -4.82 38.90
CA THR A 62 0.99 -5.48 38.53
C THR A 62 0.41 -4.99 37.21
N VAL A 63 0.66 -3.72 36.84
CA VAL A 63 0.31 -3.22 35.50
C VAL A 63 1.09 -4.01 34.44
N LEU A 64 2.40 -4.21 34.65
CA LEU A 64 3.24 -5.01 33.76
C LEU A 64 2.78 -6.48 33.67
N LEU A 65 2.40 -7.08 34.80
CA LEU A 65 1.86 -8.44 34.82
C LEU A 65 0.53 -8.55 34.06
N GLY A 66 -0.36 -7.55 34.21
CA GLY A 66 -1.61 -7.48 33.47
C GLY A 66 -1.38 -7.37 31.96
N ILE A 67 -0.46 -6.50 31.53
CA ILE A 67 -0.05 -6.37 30.13
C ILE A 67 0.52 -7.69 29.60
N ALA A 68 1.44 -8.32 30.32
CA ALA A 68 2.06 -9.59 29.91
C ALA A 68 1.03 -10.71 29.71
N LEU A 69 0.04 -10.81 30.59
CA LEU A 69 -1.05 -11.80 30.48
C LEU A 69 -1.94 -11.58 29.27
N MET A 70 -2.16 -10.34 28.85
CA MET A 70 -2.91 -10.01 27.63
C MET A 70 -2.06 -10.17 26.36
N ALA A 71 -0.77 -9.84 26.45
CA ALA A 71 0.17 -9.85 25.33
C ALA A 71 0.47 -11.26 24.81
N VAL A 72 0.56 -12.26 25.68
CA VAL A 72 0.90 -13.64 25.27
C VAL A 72 -0.17 -14.27 24.36
N PRO A 73 -1.47 -14.29 24.71
CA PRO A 73 -2.53 -14.74 23.80
C PRO A 73 -2.59 -13.96 22.49
N ALA A 74 -2.42 -12.63 22.57
CA ALA A 74 -2.41 -11.77 21.39
C ALA A 74 -1.27 -12.16 20.43
N TYR A 75 -0.05 -12.33 20.96
CA TYR A 75 1.12 -12.73 20.17
C TYR A 75 0.94 -14.10 19.50
N VAL A 76 0.46 -15.11 20.24
CA VAL A 76 0.24 -16.45 19.66
C VAL A 76 -0.84 -16.43 18.58
N THR A 77 -1.93 -15.70 18.81
CA THR A 77 -3.02 -15.55 17.83
C THR A 77 -2.53 -14.85 16.58
N MET A 78 -1.74 -13.79 16.76
CA MET A 78 -1.17 -13.00 15.66
C MET A 78 -0.19 -13.82 14.82
N ARG A 79 0.71 -14.58 15.47
CA ARG A 79 1.64 -15.46 14.76
C ARG A 79 0.92 -16.54 13.95
N ARG A 80 -0.11 -17.18 14.53
CA ARG A 80 -0.93 -18.15 13.80
C ARG A 80 -1.69 -17.52 12.64
N ALA A 81 -2.19 -16.30 12.82
CA ALA A 81 -2.85 -15.56 11.75
C ALA A 81 -1.90 -15.32 10.57
N GLY A 82 -0.66 -14.94 10.85
CA GLY A 82 0.39 -14.81 9.83
C GLY A 82 0.70 -16.13 9.11
N GLU A 83 0.75 -17.26 9.83
CA GLU A 83 0.95 -18.60 9.24
C GLU A 83 -0.21 -18.98 8.30
N VAL A 84 -1.46 -18.75 8.73
CA VAL A 84 -2.66 -19.00 7.89
C VAL A 84 -2.68 -18.10 6.66
N SER A 85 -2.39 -16.81 6.82
CA SER A 85 -2.35 -15.86 5.71
C SER A 85 -1.30 -16.27 4.67
N ARG A 86 -0.08 -16.65 5.08
CA ARG A 86 0.95 -17.17 4.15
C ARG A 86 0.53 -18.45 3.45
N SER A 87 -0.08 -19.38 4.18
CA SER A 87 -0.61 -20.63 3.60
C SER A 87 -1.68 -20.32 2.55
N ALA A 88 -2.55 -19.35 2.83
CA ALA A 88 -3.56 -18.91 1.89
C ALA A 88 -2.94 -18.25 0.64
N THR A 89 -1.95 -17.37 0.80
CA THR A 89 -1.26 -16.77 -0.35
C THR A 89 -0.60 -17.85 -1.23
N GLN A 90 0.04 -18.86 -0.63
CA GLN A 90 0.72 -19.93 -1.37
C GLN A 90 -0.24 -20.93 -2.03
N ASN A 91 -1.36 -21.26 -1.38
CA ASN A 91 -2.28 -22.30 -1.85
C ASN A 91 -3.50 -21.75 -2.61
N VAL A 92 -3.74 -20.43 -2.56
CA VAL A 92 -4.87 -19.76 -3.22
C VAL A 92 -4.37 -18.70 -4.19
N SER A 93 -3.70 -17.65 -3.71
CA SER A 93 -3.36 -16.50 -4.55
C SER A 93 -2.36 -16.86 -5.66
N VAL A 94 -1.31 -17.62 -5.33
CA VAL A 94 -0.30 -18.04 -6.31
C VAL A 94 -0.91 -18.93 -7.42
N PRO A 95 -1.68 -20.00 -7.12
CA PRO A 95 -2.31 -20.82 -8.15
C PRO A 95 -3.36 -20.08 -9.00
N VAL A 96 -4.14 -19.18 -8.38
CA VAL A 96 -5.09 -18.31 -9.12
C VAL A 96 -4.32 -17.45 -10.12
N PHE A 97 -3.25 -16.79 -9.68
CA PHE A 97 -2.42 -15.97 -10.55
C PHE A 97 -1.81 -16.77 -11.71
N GLN A 98 -1.22 -17.93 -11.42
CA GLN A 98 -0.62 -18.79 -12.44
C GLN A 98 -1.64 -19.23 -13.47
N SER A 99 -2.85 -19.59 -13.03
CA SER A 99 -3.95 -19.98 -13.93
C SER A 99 -4.42 -18.82 -14.83
N ILE A 100 -4.46 -17.58 -14.30
CA ILE A 100 -4.73 -16.39 -15.11
C ILE A 100 -3.61 -16.19 -16.13
N ALA A 101 -2.34 -16.25 -15.69
CA ALA A 101 -1.18 -16.02 -16.55
C ALA A 101 -1.07 -17.04 -17.70
N GLU A 102 -1.37 -18.31 -17.44
CA GLU A 102 -1.34 -19.38 -18.45
C GLU A 102 -2.48 -19.26 -19.47
N GLY A 103 -3.65 -18.78 -19.06
CA GLY A 103 -4.83 -18.68 -19.92
C GLY A 103 -4.98 -17.36 -20.67
N LEU A 104 -4.21 -16.33 -20.33
CA LEU A 104 -4.41 -14.99 -20.86
C LEU A 104 -3.81 -14.82 -22.27
N SER A 105 -4.66 -14.43 -23.22
CA SER A 105 -4.25 -14.08 -24.59
C SER A 105 -5.01 -12.84 -25.08
N THR A 106 -4.34 -11.98 -25.85
CA THR A 106 -4.99 -10.81 -26.50
C THR A 106 -5.34 -11.13 -27.96
N PRO A 107 -6.59 -10.96 -28.41
CA PRO A 107 -6.99 -11.29 -29.78
C PRO A 107 -6.51 -10.32 -30.88
N ASP A 108 -6.01 -9.13 -30.51
CA ASP A 108 -6.05 -7.94 -31.38
C ASP A 108 -4.67 -7.43 -31.86
N ALA A 109 -3.61 -8.24 -31.74
CA ALA A 109 -2.29 -7.90 -32.28
C ALA A 109 -1.99 -8.76 -33.51
N ALA A 110 -1.64 -8.10 -34.62
CA ALA A 110 -1.27 -8.76 -35.86
C ALA A 110 -0.08 -9.71 -35.67
N GLU A 111 -0.27 -10.95 -36.10
CA GLU A 111 0.68 -12.06 -36.28
C GLU A 111 1.24 -12.83 -35.06
N ASP A 112 1.25 -12.31 -33.84
CA ASP A 112 1.52 -13.12 -32.63
C ASP A 112 0.85 -12.44 -31.41
N GLY A 113 -0.22 -13.02 -30.88
CA GLY A 113 -0.99 -12.46 -29.76
C GLY A 113 -0.08 -12.14 -28.58
N ALA A 114 -0.27 -10.97 -27.95
CA ALA A 114 0.53 -10.59 -26.79
C ALA A 114 0.19 -11.55 -25.63
N ARG A 115 1.16 -12.38 -25.26
CA ARG A 115 1.09 -13.29 -24.12
C ARG A 115 1.54 -12.56 -22.86
N LEU A 116 0.91 -12.90 -21.75
CA LEU A 116 1.36 -12.51 -20.43
C LEU A 116 2.42 -13.51 -19.97
N ASN A 117 3.63 -13.03 -19.71
CA ASN A 117 4.68 -13.80 -19.05
C ASN A 117 5.03 -13.09 -17.74
N ALA A 118 4.41 -13.50 -16.65
CA ALA A 118 4.58 -12.85 -15.37
C ALA A 118 4.79 -13.87 -14.24
N VAL A 119 5.58 -13.45 -13.26
CA VAL A 119 5.92 -14.20 -12.06
C VAL A 119 5.39 -13.42 -10.87
N TYR A 120 4.65 -14.10 -10.02
CA TYR A 120 4.17 -13.57 -8.75
C TYR A 120 5.05 -14.09 -7.61
N GLU A 121 5.61 -13.15 -6.85
CA GLU A 121 6.49 -13.37 -5.71
C GLU A 121 5.84 -12.78 -4.45
N PRO A 122 5.19 -13.61 -3.61
CA PRO A 122 4.52 -13.14 -2.39
C PRO A 122 5.41 -12.36 -1.42
N GLU A 123 6.67 -12.80 -1.29
CA GLU A 123 7.70 -12.13 -0.46
C GLU A 123 8.69 -11.33 -1.31
N GLY A 124 8.31 -11.04 -2.56
CA GLY A 124 9.12 -10.28 -3.52
C GLY A 124 9.35 -8.84 -3.06
N ARG A 125 10.38 -8.21 -3.64
CA ARG A 125 10.70 -6.81 -3.35
C ARG A 125 11.12 -6.07 -4.61
N VAL A 126 10.52 -4.91 -4.83
CA VAL A 126 10.97 -3.95 -5.83
C VAL A 126 12.21 -3.24 -5.29
N SER A 127 13.23 -3.11 -6.15
CA SER A 127 14.49 -2.48 -5.77
C SER A 127 14.31 -1.00 -5.41
N ALA A 128 15.01 -0.55 -4.38
CA ALA A 128 14.94 0.85 -3.93
C ALA A 128 15.24 1.89 -5.04
N PRO A 129 16.19 1.67 -5.98
CA PRO A 129 16.37 2.56 -7.13
C PRO A 129 15.13 2.65 -8.02
N ARG A 130 14.42 1.54 -8.24
CA ARG A 130 13.20 1.49 -9.07
C ARG A 130 12.01 2.13 -8.38
N LEU A 131 11.89 2.03 -7.06
CA LEU A 131 10.89 2.81 -6.31
C LEU A 131 11.21 4.31 -6.35
N ARG A 132 12.49 4.69 -6.19
CA ARG A 132 12.91 6.10 -6.25
C ARG A 132 12.76 6.72 -7.63
N SER A 133 12.89 5.94 -8.71
CA SER A 133 12.69 6.47 -10.08
C SER A 133 11.28 7.02 -10.29
N SER A 134 10.29 6.50 -9.54
CA SER A 134 8.93 7.04 -9.55
C SER A 134 8.84 8.50 -9.10
N GLY A 135 9.79 9.00 -8.30
CA GLY A 135 9.84 10.37 -7.81
C GLY A 135 8.73 10.79 -6.82
N PHE A 136 7.67 10.00 -6.68
CA PHE A 136 6.57 10.24 -5.72
C PHE A 136 6.67 9.38 -4.45
N ILE A 137 7.40 8.25 -4.48
CA ILE A 137 7.69 7.44 -3.28
C ILE A 137 8.95 7.99 -2.61
N MET A 138 8.81 8.46 -1.36
CA MET A 138 9.92 9.05 -0.60
C MET A 138 10.71 8.04 0.23
N ASP A 139 10.03 6.99 0.70
CA ASP A 139 10.62 5.97 1.55
C ASP A 139 10.65 4.62 0.81
N PRO A 140 11.78 4.26 0.18
CA PRO A 140 11.93 2.98 -0.50
C PRO A 140 12.24 1.83 0.48
N SER A 141 12.36 2.11 1.79
CA SER A 141 12.54 1.09 2.84
C SER A 141 11.22 0.51 3.34
N VAL A 142 10.09 1.04 2.84
CA VAL A 142 8.74 0.54 3.10
C VAL A 142 8.68 -0.98 2.93
N HIS A 143 8.02 -1.66 3.86
CA HIS A 143 7.77 -3.09 3.71
C HIS A 143 6.93 -3.34 2.46
N GLN A 144 7.31 -4.38 1.73
CA GLN A 144 6.74 -4.75 0.44
C GLN A 144 6.29 -6.20 0.50
N GLU A 145 5.15 -6.46 -0.11
CA GLU A 145 4.53 -7.77 -0.26
C GLU A 145 3.98 -7.87 -1.68
N ASP A 146 3.73 -9.09 -2.14
CA ASP A 146 2.96 -9.34 -3.35
C ASP A 146 3.48 -8.60 -4.60
N VAL A 147 4.67 -9.01 -5.06
CA VAL A 147 5.28 -8.43 -6.25
C VAL A 147 4.98 -9.30 -7.46
N VAL A 148 4.39 -8.70 -8.49
CA VAL A 148 4.29 -9.30 -9.82
C VAL A 148 5.27 -8.61 -10.75
N THR A 149 6.11 -9.39 -11.41
CA THR A 149 7.02 -8.89 -12.45
C THR A 149 6.82 -9.68 -13.72
N GLY A 150 6.88 -9.03 -14.87
CA GLY A 150 6.67 -9.74 -16.12
C GLY A 150 6.61 -8.85 -17.34
N THR A 151 6.19 -9.47 -18.44
CA THR A 151 5.95 -8.81 -19.71
C THR A 151 4.53 -9.10 -20.18
N LEU A 152 3.84 -8.10 -20.72
CA LEU A 152 2.63 -8.29 -21.52
C LEU A 152 2.98 -7.91 -22.96
N GLY A 153 3.12 -8.91 -23.83
CA GLY A 153 3.75 -8.70 -25.14
C GLY A 153 5.22 -8.28 -24.96
N GLU A 154 5.57 -7.09 -25.46
CA GLU A 154 6.92 -6.52 -25.30
C GLU A 154 7.04 -5.49 -24.16
N THR A 155 5.96 -5.26 -23.42
CA THR A 155 5.93 -4.26 -22.34
C THR A 155 6.33 -4.91 -21.03
N ASP A 156 7.52 -4.56 -20.54
CA ASP A 156 7.96 -4.90 -19.19
C ASP A 156 7.14 -4.11 -18.17
N PHE A 157 6.61 -4.81 -17.16
CA PHE A 157 5.89 -4.20 -16.06
C PHE A 157 6.28 -4.83 -14.71
N VAL A 158 6.05 -4.04 -13.66
CA VAL A 158 6.11 -4.45 -12.27
C VAL A 158 4.91 -3.88 -11.55
N LEU A 159 4.29 -4.73 -10.75
CA LEU A 159 3.22 -4.41 -9.83
C LEU A 159 3.65 -4.87 -8.45
N ALA A 160 3.43 -4.07 -7.42
CA ALA A 160 3.79 -4.42 -6.05
C ALA A 160 2.79 -3.81 -5.06
N ASP A 161 2.54 -4.53 -3.97
CA ASP A 161 1.86 -3.95 -2.80
C ASP A 161 2.89 -3.46 -1.77
N LEU A 162 2.79 -2.20 -1.39
CA LEU A 162 3.65 -1.56 -0.39
C LEU A 162 2.80 -1.20 0.84
N LYS A 163 3.34 -1.32 2.05
CA LYS A 163 2.60 -0.94 3.28
C LYS A 163 2.87 0.50 3.67
N TRP A 164 2.11 1.44 3.10
CA TRP A 164 2.42 2.88 3.19
C TRP A 164 2.39 3.49 4.59
N GLU A 165 1.72 2.88 5.56
CA GLU A 165 1.73 3.39 6.95
C GLU A 165 3.13 3.43 7.56
N GLU A 166 4.06 2.61 7.05
CA GLU A 166 5.46 2.58 7.46
C GLU A 166 6.33 3.60 6.73
N MET A 167 5.83 4.21 5.65
CA MET A 167 6.58 5.24 4.95
C MET A 167 6.87 6.36 5.92
N THR A 168 8.15 6.58 6.19
CA THR A 168 8.60 7.70 6.98
C THR A 168 8.70 8.88 6.03
N PRO A 169 7.87 9.94 6.19
CA PRO A 169 8.09 11.15 5.41
C PRO A 169 9.53 11.63 5.68
N PRO A 170 10.25 12.11 4.66
CA PRO A 170 11.64 12.49 4.84
C PRO A 170 11.73 13.48 5.98
N ALA A 171 12.71 13.27 6.86
CA ALA A 171 13.03 14.26 7.87
C ALA A 171 13.16 15.61 7.16
N PRO A 172 12.64 16.71 7.75
CA PRO A 172 12.77 18.03 7.15
C PRO A 172 14.22 18.23 6.72
N SER A 173 14.41 18.69 5.47
CA SER A 173 15.76 18.82 4.93
C SER A 173 16.61 19.66 5.88
N PRO A 174 17.91 19.39 6.05
CA PRO A 174 18.80 20.25 6.83
C PRO A 174 18.83 21.71 6.37
N GLU A 175 18.25 21.99 5.19
CA GLU A 175 18.13 23.30 4.56
C GLU A 175 16.79 24.01 4.87
N GLU A 176 15.87 23.42 5.65
CA GLU A 176 14.73 24.18 6.19
C GLU A 176 15.28 25.34 7.03
N PRO A 177 14.96 26.61 6.70
CA PRO A 177 15.40 27.75 7.49
C PRO A 177 15.00 27.55 8.96
N ASP A 178 15.93 27.80 9.89
CA ASP A 178 15.70 27.70 11.35
C ASP A 178 14.40 28.43 11.80
N GLU A 179 13.98 29.44 11.05
CA GLU A 179 12.74 30.17 11.27
C GLU A 179 11.47 29.36 11.01
N GLU A 180 11.42 28.54 9.94
CA GLU A 180 10.26 27.71 9.61
C GLU A 180 10.06 26.63 10.67
N ARG A 181 11.14 25.96 11.08
CA ARG A 181 11.12 24.97 12.17
C ARG A 181 10.59 25.56 13.48
N ARG A 182 11.08 26.75 13.85
CA ARG A 182 10.60 27.47 15.05
C ARG A 182 9.18 28.00 14.90
N SER A 183 8.74 28.35 13.69
CA SER A 183 7.37 28.80 13.42
C SER A 183 6.39 27.64 13.59
N ARG A 184 6.77 26.46 13.10
CA ARG A 184 6.01 25.22 13.18
C ARG A 184 5.88 24.71 14.62
N GLU A 185 6.97 24.71 15.38
CA GLU A 185 6.92 24.35 16.81
C GLU A 185 6.02 25.31 17.61
N ARG A 186 6.06 26.61 17.28
CA ARG A 186 5.16 27.60 17.89
C ARG A 186 3.71 27.35 17.50
N ARG A 187 3.48 26.93 16.26
CA ARG A 187 2.15 26.62 15.73
C ARG A 187 1.55 25.37 16.37
N LEU A 188 2.31 24.30 16.50
CA LEU A 188 1.92 23.09 17.23
C LEU A 188 1.51 23.43 18.66
N ARG A 189 2.38 24.11 19.42
CA ARG A 189 2.08 24.53 20.81
C ARG A 189 0.86 25.44 20.92
N SER A 190 0.58 26.25 19.88
CA SER A 190 -0.60 27.11 19.86
C SER A 190 -1.89 26.33 19.67
N LEU A 191 -1.86 25.29 18.85
CA LEU A 191 -3.00 24.41 18.58
C LEU A 191 -3.26 23.48 19.77
N GLU A 192 -2.22 22.93 20.40
CA GLU A 192 -2.36 22.11 21.62
C GLU A 192 -3.07 22.88 22.74
N ARG A 193 -2.68 24.16 22.95
CA ARG A 193 -3.36 25.02 23.93
C ARG A 193 -4.82 25.29 23.57
N GLN A 194 -5.14 25.44 22.28
CA GLN A 194 -6.51 25.66 21.85
C GLN A 194 -7.37 24.40 22.02
N GLU A 195 -6.77 23.21 21.93
CA GLU A 195 -7.41 21.91 22.16
C GLU A 195 -7.73 21.73 23.63
N ASP A 196 -6.75 22.01 24.51
CA ASP A 196 -6.93 22.00 25.97
C ASP A 196 -8.06 22.94 26.42
N HIS A 197 -8.27 24.04 25.68
CA HIS A 197 -9.33 25.00 25.93
C HIS A 197 -10.65 24.70 25.19
N GLY A 198 -10.73 23.62 24.39
CA GLY A 198 -11.94 23.22 23.67
C GLY A 198 -12.38 24.20 22.59
N THR A 199 -11.46 24.99 22.05
CA THR A 199 -11.73 26.06 21.06
C THR A 199 -11.25 25.71 19.64
N LEU A 200 -10.85 24.46 19.42
CA LEU A 200 -10.34 24.02 18.14
C LEU A 200 -11.44 23.88 17.10
N SER A 201 -11.22 24.42 15.90
CA SER A 201 -12.06 24.11 14.75
C SER A 201 -11.67 22.78 14.12
N HIS A 202 -12.61 22.14 13.41
CA HIS A 202 -12.37 20.87 12.71
C HIS A 202 -11.22 20.93 11.68
N LEU A 203 -10.95 22.10 11.09
CA LEU A 203 -9.79 22.30 10.20
C LEU A 203 -8.47 22.31 11.00
N GLN A 204 -8.48 22.93 12.17
CA GLN A 204 -7.34 22.95 13.08
C GLN A 204 -7.09 21.60 13.76
N GLU A 205 -8.12 20.77 13.94
CA GLU A 205 -8.00 19.41 14.49
C GLU A 205 -7.25 18.52 13.50
N ARG A 206 -7.58 18.64 12.21
CA ARG A 206 -6.85 17.99 11.11
C ARG A 206 -5.40 18.48 11.02
N GLU A 207 -5.18 19.79 11.21
CA GLU A 207 -3.82 20.35 11.22
C GLU A 207 -3.01 19.83 12.42
N LEU A 208 -3.58 19.85 13.63
CA LEU A 208 -2.94 19.37 14.86
C LEU A 208 -2.61 17.88 14.81
N SER A 209 -3.54 17.06 14.32
CA SER A 209 -3.31 15.63 14.12
C SER A 209 -2.20 15.36 13.11
N SER A 210 -2.12 16.12 12.01
CA SER A 210 -1.03 16.00 11.04
C SER A 210 0.35 16.39 11.63
N LEU A 211 0.38 17.39 12.52
CA LEU A 211 1.61 17.84 13.18
C LEU A 211 2.05 16.84 14.27
N ARG A 212 1.11 16.25 15.03
CA ARG A 212 1.37 15.20 16.04
C ARG A 212 1.79 13.88 15.43
N ALA A 213 1.16 13.45 14.33
CA ALA A 213 1.50 12.20 13.65
C ALA A 213 2.98 12.20 13.19
N ARG A 214 3.53 13.39 12.93
CA ARG A 214 4.95 13.59 12.60
C ARG A 214 5.89 13.58 13.82
N ASP A 215 5.42 13.89 15.02
CA ASP A 215 6.24 14.03 16.24
C ASP A 215 6.14 12.79 17.16
N SER A 216 5.05 12.03 17.08
CA SER A 216 4.73 10.92 17.99
C SER A 216 5.30 9.54 17.60
N ARG A 217 6.04 9.43 16.48
CA ARG A 217 6.74 8.19 16.12
C ARG A 217 8.07 8.08 16.87
N GLY A 218 7.99 7.81 18.17
CA GLY A 218 9.16 7.65 19.03
C GLY A 218 8.88 7.31 20.50
N GLY A 219 7.71 6.76 20.82
CA GLY A 219 7.47 6.21 22.16
C GLY A 219 8.12 4.85 22.30
N ASP A 220 9.38 4.79 22.75
CA ASP A 220 10.09 3.53 23.01
C ASP A 220 9.44 2.80 24.21
N LEU A 221 8.47 1.92 23.92
CA LEU A 221 7.79 1.06 24.89
C LEU A 221 8.78 0.14 25.64
N SER A 222 10.00 -0.06 25.11
CA SER A 222 11.06 -0.82 25.79
C SER A 222 11.65 -0.08 27.00
N SER A 223 11.42 1.23 27.11
CA SER A 223 11.81 2.03 28.27
C SER A 223 11.00 1.72 29.54
N LEU A 224 9.81 1.14 29.39
CA LEU A 224 8.92 0.74 30.49
C LEU A 224 9.17 -0.68 31.00
N MET A 225 10.11 -1.41 30.38
CA MET A 225 10.38 -2.82 30.68
C MET A 225 11.63 -3.01 31.57
N PRO A 226 11.62 -3.97 32.52
CA PRO A 226 12.78 -4.29 33.36
C PRO A 226 14.01 -4.70 32.53
N ALA A 227 15.21 -4.31 32.97
CA ALA A 227 16.47 -4.48 32.22
C ALA A 227 16.78 -5.92 31.77
N GLY A 228 16.34 -6.94 32.52
CA GLY A 228 16.56 -8.36 32.19
C GLY A 228 15.64 -8.93 31.11
N MET A 229 14.66 -8.17 30.62
CA MET A 229 13.69 -8.61 29.60
C MET A 229 13.77 -7.79 28.30
N LYS A 230 14.67 -6.79 28.24
CA LYS A 230 14.72 -5.82 27.14
C LYS A 230 15.02 -6.43 25.78
N ASP A 231 15.93 -7.40 25.71
CA ASP A 231 16.33 -7.97 24.42
C ASP A 231 15.24 -8.88 23.85
N SER A 232 14.66 -9.77 24.66
CA SER A 232 13.51 -10.59 24.23
C SER A 232 12.24 -9.77 23.97
N ALA A 233 12.03 -8.68 24.72
CA ALA A 233 10.92 -7.76 24.46
C ALA A 233 11.12 -6.93 23.19
N ARG A 234 12.38 -6.59 22.84
CA ARG A 234 12.71 -5.87 21.61
C ARG A 234 12.52 -6.75 20.38
N ASP A 235 12.96 -8.00 20.45
CA ASP A 235 12.71 -8.98 19.39
C ASP A 235 11.22 -9.26 19.23
N TRP A 236 10.50 -9.41 20.35
CA TRP A 236 9.04 -9.56 20.37
C TRP A 236 8.29 -8.33 19.81
N LEU A 237 8.71 -7.11 20.17
CA LEU A 237 8.14 -5.87 19.62
C LEU A 237 8.37 -5.75 18.13
N ARG A 238 9.57 -6.12 17.65
CA ARG A 238 9.92 -6.11 16.23
C ARG A 238 9.12 -7.14 15.42
N ASP A 239 8.95 -8.35 15.95
CA ASP A 239 8.12 -9.38 15.34
C ASP A 239 6.64 -8.95 15.31
N LEU A 240 6.14 -8.36 16.39
CA LEU A 240 4.79 -7.78 16.41
C LEU A 240 4.63 -6.62 15.43
N GLU A 241 5.61 -5.72 15.34
CA GLU A 241 5.56 -4.60 14.39
C GLU A 241 5.50 -5.12 12.95
N LYS A 242 6.30 -6.15 12.63
CA LYS A 242 6.29 -6.83 11.34
C LYS A 242 4.97 -7.57 11.06
N ASP A 243 4.39 -8.25 12.05
CA ASP A 243 3.12 -8.97 11.85
C ASP A 243 1.94 -7.99 11.76
N VAL A 244 1.94 -6.89 12.53
CA VAL A 244 0.93 -5.81 12.45
C VAL A 244 1.02 -5.08 11.12
N ALA A 245 2.22 -4.93 10.55
CA ALA A 245 2.45 -4.32 9.24
C ALA A 245 1.68 -5.01 8.11
N THR A 246 1.60 -6.34 8.15
CA THR A 246 0.93 -7.14 7.12
C THR A 246 -0.60 -6.92 7.08
N THR A 247 -1.19 -6.44 8.18
CA THR A 247 -2.63 -6.19 8.33
C THR A 247 -3.04 -4.74 8.02
N ARG A 248 -2.10 -3.91 7.54
CA ARG A 248 -2.29 -2.47 7.33
C ARG A 248 -2.58 -2.10 5.87
N SER A 249 -3.00 -0.85 5.70
CA SER A 249 -3.42 -0.20 4.46
C SER A 249 -2.41 -0.40 3.31
N SER A 250 -2.91 -0.78 2.13
CA SER A 250 -2.10 -1.12 0.96
C SER A 250 -1.77 0.09 0.10
N PHE A 251 -0.62 0.05 -0.56
CA PHE A 251 -0.21 1.01 -1.58
C PHE A 251 0.18 0.24 -2.81
N VAL A 252 -0.66 0.36 -3.84
CA VAL A 252 -0.40 -0.27 -5.12
C VAL A 252 0.65 0.56 -5.84
N TYR A 253 1.78 -0.06 -6.13
CA TYR A 253 2.79 0.49 -7.02
C TYR A 253 2.77 -0.26 -8.35
N PHE A 254 2.60 0.47 -9.45
CA PHE A 254 2.70 -0.05 -10.80
C PHE A 254 3.76 0.71 -11.58
N SER A 255 4.57 0.01 -12.36
CA SER A 255 5.63 0.58 -13.18
C SER A 255 5.73 -0.19 -14.47
N ALA A 256 5.72 0.50 -15.61
CA ALA A 256 5.86 -0.14 -16.90
C ALA A 256 6.63 0.75 -17.89
N ASP A 257 7.23 0.10 -18.88
CA ASP A 257 7.88 0.80 -19.98
C ASP A 257 6.86 1.52 -20.84
N PHE A 258 7.10 2.80 -21.12
CA PHE A 258 6.24 3.56 -22.01
C PHE A 258 6.60 3.28 -23.48
N HIS A 259 5.59 3.10 -24.33
CA HIS A 259 5.79 2.75 -25.74
C HIS A 259 6.45 3.86 -26.56
N LYS A 260 6.40 5.13 -26.10
CA LYS A 260 7.10 6.26 -26.71
C LYS A 260 8.38 6.59 -25.95
N GLU A 261 9.42 6.96 -26.69
CA GLU A 261 10.57 7.65 -26.14
C GLU A 261 10.15 9.04 -25.67
N PHE A 262 10.57 9.42 -24.46
CA PHE A 262 10.38 10.75 -23.91
C PHE A 262 11.57 11.09 -22.99
N THR A 263 11.92 12.36 -22.90
CA THR A 263 13.06 12.81 -22.08
C THR A 263 12.65 13.69 -20.91
N SER A 264 11.42 14.21 -20.95
CA SER A 264 10.82 15.01 -19.90
C SER A 264 10.55 14.20 -18.63
N THR A 265 10.56 14.92 -17.52
CA THR A 265 10.04 14.45 -16.25
C THR A 265 8.69 15.10 -16.03
N THR A 266 7.65 14.30 -15.88
CA THR A 266 6.28 14.78 -15.64
C THR A 266 5.66 14.07 -14.45
N PHE A 267 5.07 14.83 -13.53
CA PHE A 267 4.39 14.34 -12.34
C PHE A 267 2.92 14.77 -12.33
N LEU A 268 2.04 13.86 -11.94
CA LEU A 268 0.65 14.09 -11.57
C LEU A 268 0.50 13.59 -10.13
N LEU A 269 0.45 14.49 -9.16
CA LEU A 269 0.35 14.13 -7.74
C LEU A 269 -1.05 14.46 -7.23
N PRO A 270 -1.57 13.74 -6.22
CA PRO A 270 -2.90 14.00 -5.71
C PRO A 270 -2.93 15.40 -5.07
N THR A 271 -3.91 16.23 -5.47
CA THR A 271 -4.13 17.57 -4.89
C THR A 271 -4.42 17.45 -3.39
N GLN A 272 -5.12 16.40 -2.97
CA GLN A 272 -5.27 16.06 -1.56
C GLN A 272 -4.00 15.37 -1.05
N GLN A 273 -3.24 16.09 -0.22
CA GLN A 273 -2.02 15.56 0.39
C GLN A 273 -2.30 14.28 1.18
N HIS A 274 -1.46 13.28 0.97
CA HIS A 274 -1.50 12.01 1.66
C HIS A 274 -0.07 11.56 1.97
N GLN A 275 0.18 10.99 3.15
CA GLN A 275 1.54 10.73 3.63
C GLN A 275 2.33 9.72 2.78
N ALA A 276 1.62 8.87 2.02
CA ALA A 276 2.21 7.90 1.12
C ALA A 276 2.89 8.56 -0.10
N PHE A 277 2.58 9.83 -0.39
CA PHE A 277 3.11 10.54 -1.55
C PHE A 277 3.97 11.72 -1.11
N ARG A 278 4.98 12.00 -1.92
CA ARG A 278 5.70 13.27 -1.90
C ARG A 278 4.73 14.44 -2.07
N SER A 279 4.81 15.44 -1.19
CA SER A 279 4.29 16.77 -1.48
C SER A 279 5.24 17.52 -2.40
N MET A 280 4.73 18.13 -3.46
CA MET A 280 5.51 19.01 -4.34
C MET A 280 5.11 20.46 -4.07
N SER A 281 6.07 21.29 -3.64
CA SER A 281 5.91 22.74 -3.59
C SER A 281 6.54 23.38 -4.83
N ASP A 282 6.19 24.63 -5.12
CA ASP A 282 6.77 25.36 -6.26
C ASP A 282 8.29 25.45 -6.17
N GLN A 283 8.83 25.72 -4.98
CA GLN A 283 10.28 25.77 -4.75
C GLN A 283 10.96 24.40 -4.94
N ALA A 284 10.32 23.31 -4.51
CA ALA A 284 10.82 21.95 -4.74
C ALA A 284 10.79 21.59 -6.23
N ALA A 285 9.73 22.00 -6.95
CA ALA A 285 9.61 21.82 -8.38
C ALA A 285 10.70 22.59 -9.14
N GLU A 286 10.94 23.86 -8.79
CA GLU A 286 11.99 24.69 -9.39
C GLU A 286 13.39 24.08 -9.20
N THR A 287 13.67 23.55 -8.00
CA THR A 287 14.95 22.86 -7.70
C THR A 287 15.15 21.62 -8.57
N MET A 288 14.06 20.98 -8.99
CA MET A 288 14.07 19.84 -9.89
C MET A 288 13.99 20.23 -11.38
N GLY A 289 13.96 21.54 -11.71
CA GLY A 289 13.81 22.02 -13.08
C GLY A 289 12.40 21.79 -13.65
N LEU A 290 11.38 21.75 -12.80
CA LEU A 290 9.99 21.51 -13.17
C LEU A 290 9.18 22.80 -13.09
N SER A 291 8.16 22.88 -13.93
CA SER A 291 7.18 23.97 -13.98
C SER A 291 5.76 23.40 -13.81
N PRO A 292 4.83 24.15 -13.18
CA PRO A 292 3.44 23.73 -13.09
C PRO A 292 2.83 23.50 -14.48
N LEU A 293 2.11 22.39 -14.64
CA LEU A 293 1.41 22.02 -15.85
C LEU A 293 -0.10 22.23 -15.63
N ARG A 294 -0.73 23.03 -16.49
CA ARG A 294 -2.18 23.18 -16.47
C ARG A 294 -2.83 22.04 -17.24
N LEU A 295 -3.68 21.27 -16.57
CA LEU A 295 -4.50 20.23 -17.17
C LEU A 295 -5.77 20.84 -17.76
N GLU A 296 -6.14 20.42 -18.97
CA GLU A 296 -7.30 20.96 -19.69
C GLU A 296 -8.63 20.33 -19.20
N ASP A 297 -8.59 19.09 -18.71
CA ASP A 297 -9.76 18.41 -18.17
C ASP A 297 -10.02 18.84 -16.72
N VAL A 298 -11.17 19.47 -16.48
CA VAL A 298 -11.59 19.97 -15.16
C VAL A 298 -11.66 18.86 -14.12
N ARG A 299 -12.10 17.65 -14.51
CA ARG A 299 -12.26 16.51 -13.61
C ARG A 299 -10.89 16.00 -13.12
N VAL A 300 -9.87 16.07 -13.97
CA VAL A 300 -8.50 15.66 -13.59
C VAL A 300 -7.80 16.80 -12.85
N SER A 301 -7.97 18.06 -13.28
CA SER A 301 -7.35 19.21 -12.60
C SER A 301 -7.84 19.45 -11.17
N GLN A 302 -8.99 18.88 -10.79
CA GLN A 302 -9.50 18.93 -9.42
C GLN A 302 -8.85 17.88 -8.50
N ARG A 303 -8.30 16.81 -9.09
CA ARG A 303 -7.74 15.66 -8.38
C ARG A 303 -6.23 15.63 -8.39
N PHE A 304 -5.62 16.22 -9.42
CA PHE A 304 -4.19 16.21 -9.63
C PHE A 304 -3.63 17.62 -9.76
N ASP A 305 -2.52 17.82 -9.05
CA ASP A 305 -1.58 18.89 -9.33
C ASP A 305 -0.47 18.33 -10.22
N ALA A 306 -0.16 19.05 -11.29
CA ALA A 306 0.74 18.56 -12.33
C ALA A 306 1.98 19.45 -12.46
N TRP A 307 3.14 18.81 -12.66
CA TRP A 307 4.41 19.50 -12.89
C TRP A 307 5.19 18.80 -14.00
N THR A 308 5.93 19.55 -14.80
CA THR A 308 6.74 18.98 -15.89
C THR A 308 7.98 19.80 -16.20
N SER A 309 9.04 19.14 -16.69
CA SER A 309 10.20 19.79 -17.28
C SER A 309 9.96 20.23 -18.73
N ASP A 310 8.99 19.65 -19.44
CA ASP A 310 8.65 20.02 -20.82
C ASP A 310 7.12 20.03 -21.03
N GLN A 311 6.59 21.23 -21.20
CA GLN A 311 5.16 21.48 -21.38
C GLN A 311 4.59 20.85 -22.65
N VAL A 312 5.39 20.74 -23.72
CA VAL A 312 4.94 20.19 -25.00
C VAL A 312 4.93 18.68 -24.92
N GLU A 313 6.02 18.06 -24.46
CA GLU A 313 6.12 16.60 -24.35
C GLU A 313 5.08 16.04 -23.34
N ALA A 314 4.85 16.72 -22.21
CA ALA A 314 3.85 16.32 -21.24
C ALA A 314 2.42 16.21 -21.82
N ARG A 315 2.05 17.09 -22.77
CA ARG A 315 0.74 17.03 -23.44
C ARG A 315 0.61 15.87 -24.42
N TYR A 316 1.72 15.31 -24.90
CA TYR A 316 1.73 14.08 -25.68
C TYR A 316 1.67 12.81 -24.82
N LEU A 317 2.15 12.89 -23.58
CA LEU A 317 2.04 11.82 -22.59
C LEU A 317 0.64 11.77 -21.98
N ILE A 318 0.11 12.91 -21.57
CA ILE A 318 -1.18 13.05 -20.87
C ILE A 318 -2.29 13.32 -21.90
N THR A 319 -2.61 12.29 -22.68
CA THR A 319 -3.69 12.35 -23.66
C THR A 319 -5.08 12.39 -22.99
N PRO A 320 -6.14 12.85 -23.68
CA PRO A 320 -7.50 12.77 -23.15
C PRO A 320 -7.92 11.34 -22.74
N GLU A 321 -7.51 10.34 -23.52
CA GLU A 321 -7.78 8.92 -23.21
C GLU A 321 -7.05 8.45 -21.95
N PHE A 322 -5.82 8.94 -21.74
CA PHE A 322 -5.08 8.73 -20.50
C PHE A 322 -5.80 9.36 -19.29
N MET A 323 -6.31 10.59 -19.45
CA MET A 323 -7.09 11.28 -18.43
C MET A 323 -8.38 10.52 -18.08
N ASP A 324 -9.12 9.99 -19.06
CA ASP A 324 -10.30 9.16 -18.82
C ASP A 324 -9.93 7.84 -18.12
N THR A 325 -8.77 7.27 -18.43
CA THR A 325 -8.25 6.07 -17.75
C THR A 325 -7.93 6.34 -16.28
N LEU A 326 -7.35 7.49 -15.96
CA LEU A 326 -7.14 7.89 -14.56
C LEU A 326 -8.44 8.00 -13.78
N GLN A 327 -9.51 8.50 -14.41
CA GLN A 327 -10.82 8.56 -13.74
C GLN A 327 -11.40 7.19 -13.46
N GLN A 328 -11.31 6.28 -14.43
CA GLN A 328 -11.69 4.88 -14.20
C GLN A 328 -10.85 4.24 -13.10
N LEU A 329 -9.57 4.63 -12.97
CA LEU A 329 -8.71 4.12 -11.93
C LEU A 329 -9.16 4.57 -10.53
N HIS A 330 -9.53 5.85 -10.37
CA HIS A 330 -10.13 6.36 -9.14
C HIS A 330 -11.39 5.58 -8.76
N GLU A 331 -12.28 5.35 -9.73
CA GLU A 331 -13.53 4.61 -9.50
C GLU A 331 -13.27 3.13 -9.13
N ARG A 332 -12.31 2.49 -9.80
CA ARG A 332 -12.00 1.07 -9.58
C ARG A 332 -11.25 0.84 -8.25
N PHE A 333 -10.35 1.76 -7.87
CA PHE A 333 -9.63 1.68 -6.61
C PHE A 333 -10.38 2.28 -5.43
N ASP A 334 -11.46 3.03 -5.67
CA ASP A 334 -12.22 3.74 -4.65
C ASP A 334 -11.32 4.60 -3.76
N THR A 335 -10.42 5.36 -4.39
CA THR A 335 -9.46 6.23 -3.71
C THR A 335 -9.30 7.54 -4.47
N GLU A 336 -9.12 8.64 -3.74
CA GLU A 336 -8.75 9.95 -4.30
C GLU A 336 -7.21 10.15 -4.29
N HIS A 337 -6.46 9.19 -3.74
CA HIS A 337 -5.01 9.29 -3.51
C HIS A 337 -4.22 8.47 -4.53
N ILE A 338 -4.20 8.95 -5.76
CA ILE A 338 -3.41 8.38 -6.87
C ILE A 338 -2.33 9.38 -7.29
N ALA A 339 -1.14 8.87 -7.57
CA ALA A 339 -0.07 9.61 -8.22
C ALA A 339 0.38 8.89 -9.49
N VAL A 340 0.79 9.67 -10.49
CA VAL A 340 1.45 9.18 -11.70
C VAL A 340 2.73 9.96 -11.94
N SER A 341 3.75 9.27 -12.44
CA SER A 341 4.92 9.92 -13.01
C SER A 341 5.35 9.30 -14.32
N PHE A 342 5.93 10.16 -15.16
CA PHE A 342 6.65 9.78 -16.38
C PHE A 342 8.09 10.21 -16.17
N THR A 343 8.97 9.24 -15.96
CA THR A 343 10.39 9.47 -15.68
C THR A 343 11.22 8.37 -16.33
N HIS A 344 12.39 8.71 -16.86
CA HIS A 344 13.36 7.74 -17.39
C HIS A 344 12.77 6.75 -18.43
N GLY A 345 11.83 7.19 -19.28
CA GLY A 345 11.20 6.34 -20.28
C GLY A 345 10.16 5.34 -19.72
N GLN A 346 9.86 5.42 -18.44
CA GLN A 346 8.89 4.58 -17.73
C GLN A 346 7.71 5.39 -17.21
N MET A 347 6.56 4.76 -17.16
CA MET A 347 5.39 5.26 -16.49
C MET A 347 5.26 4.56 -15.14
N HIS A 348 5.02 5.32 -14.08
CA HIS A 348 4.79 4.82 -12.73
C HIS A 348 3.43 5.31 -12.22
N ILE A 349 2.74 4.47 -11.46
CA ILE A 349 1.49 4.78 -10.77
C ILE A 349 1.64 4.34 -9.32
N GLY A 350 1.19 5.18 -8.40
CA GLY A 350 1.01 4.84 -7.00
C GLY A 350 -0.43 5.10 -6.59
N ALA A 351 -1.07 4.17 -5.90
CA ALA A 351 -2.41 4.38 -5.33
C ALA A 351 -2.39 3.98 -3.86
N ALA A 352 -2.70 4.92 -2.97
CA ALA A 352 -2.87 4.64 -1.55
C ALA A 352 -4.30 4.18 -1.28
N LEU A 353 -4.45 2.99 -0.72
CA LEU A 353 -5.73 2.34 -0.44
C LEU A 353 -5.91 2.15 1.06
N ASP A 354 -7.14 2.33 1.54
CA ASP A 354 -7.51 2.13 2.95
C ASP A 354 -7.73 0.65 3.32
N ARG A 355 -7.63 -0.26 2.34
CA ARG A 355 -7.84 -1.70 2.51
C ARG A 355 -6.74 -2.49 1.85
N ASN A 356 -6.39 -3.63 2.46
CA ASN A 356 -5.49 -4.59 1.84
C ASN A 356 -6.17 -5.26 0.64
N ARG A 357 -5.57 -5.16 -0.55
CA ARG A 357 -6.10 -5.74 -1.79
C ARG A 357 -5.42 -7.06 -2.17
N PHE A 358 -4.16 -7.26 -1.78
CA PHE A 358 -3.37 -8.41 -2.25
C PHE A 358 -3.13 -9.48 -1.17
N GLY A 359 -3.26 -9.12 0.10
CA GLY A 359 -3.15 -10.06 1.20
C GLY A 359 -4.49 -10.67 1.59
N LEU A 360 -4.49 -11.98 1.80
CA LEU A 360 -5.52 -12.69 2.54
C LEU A 360 -5.53 -12.18 4.00
N ASP A 361 -6.31 -11.13 4.27
CA ASP A 361 -6.61 -10.67 5.63
C ASP A 361 -7.75 -11.51 6.21
N VAL A 362 -7.43 -12.78 6.47
CA VAL A 362 -8.32 -13.78 7.07
C VAL A 362 -8.86 -13.31 8.44
N VAL A 363 -8.18 -12.36 9.09
CA VAL A 363 -8.55 -11.85 10.41
C VAL A 363 -9.65 -10.79 10.33
N ARG A 364 -9.66 -9.94 9.29
CA ARG A 364 -10.70 -8.93 9.07
C ARG A 364 -11.88 -9.46 8.24
N GLN A 365 -11.65 -10.44 7.37
CA GLN A 365 -12.68 -11.00 6.48
C GLN A 365 -13.48 -12.13 7.15
N GLN A 366 -14.12 -11.81 8.28
CA GLN A 366 -14.77 -12.76 9.18
C GLN A 366 -15.96 -13.55 8.58
N ASP A 367 -16.47 -13.12 7.42
CA ASP A 367 -17.68 -13.66 6.79
C ASP A 367 -17.46 -14.18 5.35
N LEU A 368 -16.23 -14.15 4.82
CA LEU A 368 -15.95 -14.55 3.44
C LEU A 368 -15.43 -15.99 3.37
N GLY A 369 -16.00 -16.79 2.47
CA GLY A 369 -15.49 -18.13 2.18
C GLY A 369 -14.19 -18.07 1.39
N ILE A 370 -13.43 -19.17 1.37
CA ILE A 370 -12.17 -19.25 0.62
C ILE A 370 -12.35 -19.02 -0.89
N GLU A 371 -13.54 -19.35 -1.42
CA GLU A 371 -13.92 -19.03 -2.81
C GLU A 371 -14.10 -17.54 -3.05
N ASP A 372 -14.74 -16.82 -2.12
CA ASP A 372 -14.94 -15.37 -2.23
C ASP A 372 -13.60 -14.64 -2.21
N VAL A 373 -12.67 -15.13 -1.39
CA VAL A 373 -11.29 -14.64 -1.36
C VAL A 373 -10.60 -14.87 -2.70
N ALA A 374 -10.66 -16.10 -3.24
CA ALA A 374 -10.06 -16.40 -4.54
C ALA A 374 -10.65 -15.53 -5.66
N ARG A 375 -11.96 -15.26 -5.59
CA ARG A 375 -12.67 -14.36 -6.51
C ARG A 375 -12.16 -12.92 -6.37
N GLN A 376 -11.97 -12.44 -5.15
CA GLN A 376 -11.41 -11.12 -4.92
C GLN A 376 -9.99 -10.99 -5.50
N VAL A 377 -9.13 -11.99 -5.25
CA VAL A 377 -7.78 -12.02 -5.81
C VAL A 377 -7.82 -12.02 -7.34
N TYR A 378 -8.71 -12.81 -7.94
CA TYR A 378 -8.93 -12.80 -9.38
C TYR A 378 -9.36 -11.43 -9.91
N ASP A 379 -10.38 -10.81 -9.30
CA ASP A 379 -10.90 -9.49 -9.70
C ASP A 379 -9.84 -8.38 -9.54
N ASP A 380 -9.07 -8.42 -8.46
CA ASP A 380 -7.96 -7.51 -8.21
C ASP A 380 -6.88 -7.69 -9.29
N PHE A 381 -6.47 -8.93 -9.63
CA PHE A 381 -5.54 -9.16 -10.75
C PHE A 381 -6.05 -8.65 -12.09
N LEU A 382 -7.33 -8.86 -12.41
CA LEU A 382 -7.93 -8.33 -13.64
C LEU A 382 -7.95 -6.81 -13.68
N LEU A 383 -8.17 -6.19 -12.54
CA LEU A 383 -8.09 -4.75 -12.40
C LEU A 383 -6.69 -4.24 -12.79
N PHE A 384 -5.63 -4.89 -12.31
CA PHE A 384 -4.25 -4.50 -12.65
C PHE A 384 -3.87 -4.82 -14.10
N LEU A 385 -4.30 -5.96 -14.64
CA LEU A 385 -4.11 -6.27 -16.06
C LEU A 385 -4.84 -5.26 -16.95
N GLY A 386 -6.02 -4.83 -16.52
CA GLY A 386 -6.75 -3.72 -17.12
C GLY A 386 -5.93 -2.43 -17.16
N LEU A 387 -5.03 -2.16 -16.20
CA LEU A 387 -4.16 -0.97 -16.27
C LEU A 387 -3.18 -1.06 -17.43
N VAL A 388 -2.52 -2.20 -17.61
CA VAL A 388 -1.53 -2.36 -18.69
C VAL A 388 -2.19 -2.09 -20.05
N GLU A 389 -3.43 -2.54 -20.21
CA GLU A 389 -4.23 -2.30 -21.40
C GLU A 389 -4.79 -0.89 -21.53
N ASP A 390 -5.44 -0.38 -20.47
CA ASP A 390 -6.14 0.90 -20.49
C ASP A 390 -5.13 2.04 -20.72
N PHE A 391 -3.89 1.89 -20.24
CA PHE A 391 -2.78 2.81 -20.55
C PHE A 391 -2.12 2.58 -21.91
N ARG A 392 -2.63 1.64 -22.71
CA ARG A 392 -2.12 1.27 -24.05
C ARG A 392 -0.61 1.07 -24.06
N LEU A 393 -0.06 0.50 -22.99
CA LEU A 393 1.38 0.34 -22.88
C LEU A 393 1.90 -0.68 -23.90
N ASN A 394 1.03 -1.58 -24.36
CA ASN A 394 1.32 -2.59 -25.37
C ASN A 394 1.05 -2.13 -26.82
N THR A 395 0.68 -0.86 -27.08
CA THR A 395 0.59 -0.36 -28.47
C THR A 395 1.96 0.09 -28.97
N ARG A 396 2.91 -0.85 -29.13
CA ARG A 396 4.16 -0.58 -29.86
C ARG A 396 3.88 -0.65 -31.35
N ILE A 397 3.75 0.52 -31.98
CA ILE A 397 3.69 0.62 -33.44
C ILE A 397 5.13 0.65 -34.02
N TRP A 398 6.15 0.93 -33.19
CA TRP A 398 7.56 0.96 -33.55
C TRP A 398 8.43 0.46 -32.38
N SER A 399 9.40 -0.41 -32.65
CA SER A 399 10.38 -0.89 -31.66
C SER A 399 11.35 0.22 -31.26
N LYS A 400 11.64 0.35 -29.96
CA LYS A 400 12.75 1.18 -29.45
C LYS A 400 14.07 0.66 -30.04
N ARG A 401 14.96 1.56 -30.43
CA ARG A 401 16.20 1.24 -31.16
C ARG A 401 17.39 1.08 -30.23
#